data_AF-A0A3C0TUB1-F1
#
_entry.id   AF-A0A3C0TUB1-F1
#
_cell.length_a   1.000
_cell.length_b   1.000
_cell.length_c   1.000
_cell.angle_alpha   90.00
_cell.angle_beta   90.00
_cell.angle_gamma   90.00
#
_symmetry.space_group_name_H-M   'P 1'
#
loop_
_entity.id
_entity.type
_entity.pdbx_description
1 polymer ?
#
loop_
_entity_poly.entity_id
_entity_poly.type
_entity_poly.pdbx_seq_one_letter_code
_entity_poly.pdbx_strand_id
1 'polypeptide(L)'
;MPISLTPPPPAPLRTMSQADFDAAYAAFIAWQETSIDELNAMIAVINGTVGAGAIAIPYTFSTTTTDSDPGSGNLRLNQATQNTATVIRADLNGSDGISKTVLLDLFDDASGPVKGYVRLVKLGDETKYLIFEVTALATPSGYRNITVAHRASSSASPFANSDAIVLYFTRGGDLSTSIA
;
A
#
# COMPACT_ATOMS: atom_id res chain seq x y z
N MET A 1 -1.71 -8.23 -20.32
CA MET A 1 -1.24 -7.76 -21.65
C MET A 1 0.02 -6.93 -21.43
N PRO A 2 1.06 -7.03 -22.27
CA PRO A 2 2.17 -6.09 -22.18
C PRO A 2 1.63 -4.69 -22.51
N ILE A 3 1.75 -3.78 -21.55
CA ILE A 3 1.50 -2.35 -21.71
C ILE A 3 2.62 -1.80 -22.59
N SER A 4 2.33 -1.52 -23.87
CA SER A 4 3.29 -0.87 -24.76
C SER A 4 3.06 0.64 -24.72
N LEU A 5 4.11 1.41 -24.46
CA LEU A 5 4.06 2.85 -24.64
C LEU A 5 4.02 3.17 -26.14
N THR A 6 3.12 4.05 -26.53
CA THR A 6 3.05 4.58 -27.89
C THR A 6 4.36 5.36 -28.17
N PRO A 7 5.09 5.05 -29.26
CA PRO A 7 6.30 5.78 -29.61
C PRO A 7 6.01 7.26 -29.92
N PRO A 8 6.94 8.18 -29.60
CA PRO A 8 6.76 9.59 -29.92
C PRO A 8 6.71 9.85 -31.43
N PRO A 9 5.86 10.80 -31.88
CA PRO A 9 5.89 11.28 -33.25
C PRO A 9 7.15 12.12 -33.49
N PRO A 10 7.49 12.42 -34.77
CA PRO A 10 8.59 13.33 -35.09
C PRO A 10 8.45 14.68 -34.38
N ALA A 11 9.55 15.17 -33.81
CA ALA A 11 9.56 16.47 -33.15
C ALA A 11 9.32 17.61 -34.17
N PRO A 12 8.56 18.66 -33.80
CA PRO A 12 8.40 19.84 -34.65
C PRO A 12 9.76 20.51 -34.88
N LEU A 13 10.15 20.71 -36.14
CA LEU A 13 11.40 21.38 -36.50
C LEU A 13 11.14 22.82 -36.96
N ARG A 14 11.96 23.76 -36.50
CA ARG A 14 11.86 25.19 -36.88
C ARG A 14 12.12 25.47 -38.37
N THR A 15 12.62 24.48 -39.09
CA THR A 15 12.92 24.53 -40.53
C THR A 15 11.75 24.05 -41.41
N MET A 16 10.67 23.55 -40.81
CA MET A 16 9.46 23.12 -41.50
C MET A 16 8.63 24.33 -41.97
N SER A 17 7.71 24.10 -42.91
CA SER A 17 6.69 25.09 -43.21
C SER A 17 5.79 25.31 -41.99
N GLN A 18 5.09 26.45 -41.91
CA GLN A 18 4.18 26.73 -40.80
C GLN A 18 3.10 25.64 -40.67
N ALA A 19 2.53 25.19 -41.80
CA ALA A 19 1.52 24.14 -41.81
C ALA A 19 2.06 22.80 -41.31
N ASP A 20 3.28 22.44 -41.69
CA ASP A 20 3.93 21.21 -41.24
C ASP A 20 4.33 21.28 -39.77
N PHE A 21 4.75 22.46 -39.30
CA PHE A 21 5.04 22.71 -37.89
C PHE A 21 3.79 22.58 -37.03
N ASP A 22 2.67 23.20 -37.45
CA ASP A 22 1.40 23.14 -36.75
C ASP A 22 0.88 21.69 -36.68
N ALA A 23 1.01 20.92 -37.76
CA ALA A 23 0.66 19.51 -37.80
C ALA A 23 1.54 18.65 -36.88
N ALA A 24 2.87 18.85 -36.89
CA ALA A 24 3.79 18.13 -36.02
C ALA A 24 3.56 18.48 -34.54
N TYR A 25 3.27 19.75 -34.24
CA TYR A 25 2.95 20.20 -32.89
C TYR A 25 1.67 19.56 -32.37
N ALA A 26 0.60 19.56 -33.18
CA ALA A 26 -0.67 18.92 -32.81
C ALA A 26 -0.48 17.41 -32.55
N ALA A 27 0.29 16.72 -33.39
CA ALA A 27 0.60 15.30 -33.21
C ALA A 27 1.38 15.04 -31.91
N PHE A 28 2.33 15.91 -31.58
CA PHE A 28 3.11 15.79 -30.35
C PHE A 28 2.26 16.01 -29.09
N ILE A 29 1.34 16.99 -29.10
CA ILE A 29 0.38 17.20 -28.00
C ILE A 29 -0.52 15.97 -27.80
N ALA A 30 -1.09 15.44 -28.88
CA ALA A 30 -1.92 14.23 -28.80
C ALA A 30 -1.15 13.00 -28.29
N TRP A 31 0.12 12.87 -28.67
CA TRP A 31 0.99 11.83 -28.14
C TRP A 31 1.27 11.98 -26.64
N GLN A 32 1.45 13.21 -26.15
CA GLN A 32 1.64 13.45 -24.71
C GLN A 32 0.41 13.03 -23.91
N GLU A 33 -0.80 13.38 -24.39
CA GLU A 33 -2.06 12.99 -23.74
C GLU A 33 -2.20 11.46 -23.71
N THR A 34 -1.94 10.78 -24.83
CA THR A 34 -1.96 9.31 -24.93
C THR A 34 -0.92 8.67 -24.01
N SER A 35 0.29 9.22 -23.95
CA SER A 35 1.36 8.70 -23.09
C SER A 35 1.03 8.84 -21.61
N ILE A 36 0.35 9.91 -21.21
CA ILE A 36 -0.13 10.09 -19.83
C ILE A 36 -1.15 9.01 -19.48
N ASP A 37 -2.09 8.68 -20.38
CA ASP A 37 -3.07 7.62 -20.16
C ASP A 37 -2.43 6.23 -20.07
N GLU A 38 -1.44 5.95 -20.92
CA GLU A 38 -0.67 4.71 -20.88
C GLU A 38 0.18 4.58 -19.60
N LEU A 39 0.78 5.68 -19.15
CA LEU A 39 1.49 5.73 -17.87
C LEU A 39 0.53 5.56 -16.69
N ASN A 40 -0.66 6.15 -16.73
CA ASN A 40 -1.70 5.94 -15.72
C ASN A 40 -2.18 4.49 -15.69
N ALA A 41 -2.34 3.85 -16.86
CA ALA A 41 -2.66 2.43 -16.96
C ALA A 41 -1.52 1.54 -16.43
N MET A 42 -0.26 1.90 -16.68
CA MET A 42 0.90 1.23 -16.09
C MET A 42 0.92 1.37 -14.57
N ILE A 43 0.65 2.56 -14.03
CA ILE A 43 0.53 2.79 -12.58
C ILE A 43 -0.58 1.91 -12.00
N ALA A 44 -1.73 1.80 -12.68
CA ALA A 44 -2.81 0.92 -12.26
C ALA A 44 -2.43 -0.57 -12.28
N VAL A 45 -1.69 -1.02 -13.30
CA VAL A 45 -1.16 -2.39 -13.39
C VAL A 45 -0.11 -2.65 -12.30
N ILE A 46 0.80 -1.71 -12.04
CA ILE A 46 1.80 -1.83 -10.96
C ILE A 46 1.09 -1.89 -9.60
N ASN A 47 0.14 -0.99 -9.34
CA ASN A 47 -0.68 -1.03 -8.13
C ASN A 47 -1.48 -2.33 -8.00
N GLY A 48 -1.95 -2.90 -9.11
CA GLY A 48 -2.63 -4.19 -9.15
C GLY A 48 -1.71 -5.41 -9.03
N THR A 49 -0.45 -5.30 -9.47
CA THR A 49 0.53 -6.41 -9.47
C THR A 49 1.25 -6.54 -8.13
N VAL A 50 1.31 -5.47 -7.33
CA VAL A 50 1.84 -5.51 -5.95
C VAL A 50 0.83 -6.18 -4.97
N GLY A 51 -0.36 -6.59 -5.44
CA GLY A 51 -1.22 -7.53 -4.71
C GLY A 51 -2.68 -7.46 -5.15
N ALA A 52 -3.04 -8.13 -6.25
CA ALA A 52 -4.42 -8.30 -6.68
C ALA A 52 -5.20 -9.14 -5.64
N GLY A 53 -5.71 -8.46 -4.61
CA GLY A 53 -6.46 -9.04 -3.47
C GLY A 53 -5.99 -8.55 -2.09
N ALA A 54 -4.85 -7.88 -1.99
CA ALA A 54 -4.32 -7.39 -0.72
C ALA A 54 -4.50 -5.87 -0.58
N ILE A 55 -5.04 -5.42 0.55
CA ILE A 55 -5.07 -4.00 0.90
C ILE A 55 -3.64 -3.57 1.21
N ALA A 56 -3.14 -2.53 0.53
CA ALA A 56 -1.81 -1.97 0.76
C ALA A 56 -1.92 -0.52 1.26
N ILE A 57 -1.32 -0.22 2.41
CA ILE A 57 -1.39 1.10 3.04
C ILE A 57 0.02 1.57 3.41
N PRO A 58 0.48 2.73 2.88
CA PRO A 58 1.78 3.28 3.23
C PRO A 58 1.71 3.98 4.59
N TYR A 59 2.75 3.79 5.40
CA TYR A 59 2.90 4.40 6.72
C TYR A 59 4.35 4.80 6.98
N THR A 60 4.54 5.72 7.91
CA THR A 60 5.83 5.96 8.58
C THR A 60 5.86 5.17 9.89
N PHE A 61 6.90 4.37 10.11
CA PHE A 61 7.04 3.58 11.34
C PHE A 61 7.45 4.46 12.53
N SER A 62 6.78 4.29 13.66
CA SER A 62 7.19 4.89 14.93
C SER A 62 7.60 3.80 15.92
N THR A 63 8.74 3.99 16.60
CA THR A 63 9.22 3.07 17.65
C THR A 63 8.56 3.31 19.02
N THR A 64 7.70 4.31 19.13
CA THR A 64 6.92 4.52 20.37
C THR A 64 5.94 3.36 20.56
N THR A 65 5.64 2.99 21.81
CA THR A 65 4.75 1.87 22.13
C THR A 65 3.48 2.29 22.87
N THR A 66 3.34 3.59 23.14
CA THR A 66 2.22 4.19 23.88
C THR A 66 0.87 3.83 23.27
N ASP A 67 -0.09 3.53 24.14
CA ASP A 67 -1.47 3.30 23.74
C ASP A 67 -2.22 4.62 23.52
N SER A 68 -1.93 5.25 22.39
CA SER A 68 -2.61 6.45 21.93
C SER A 68 -2.70 6.46 20.41
N ASP A 69 -3.29 7.51 19.85
CA ASP A 69 -3.15 7.85 18.44
C ASP A 69 -1.65 7.96 18.06
N PRO A 70 -1.16 7.21 17.05
CA PRO A 70 0.22 7.28 16.57
C PRO A 70 0.56 8.58 15.81
N GLY A 71 -0.46 9.38 15.46
CA GLY A 71 -0.34 10.60 14.68
C GLY A 71 -0.45 10.34 13.17
N SER A 72 -0.88 11.37 12.44
CA SER A 72 -1.25 11.26 11.04
C SER A 72 -0.17 10.57 10.18
N GLY A 73 -0.56 9.51 9.47
CA GLY A 73 0.34 8.78 8.58
C GLY A 73 1.34 7.84 9.25
N ASN A 74 1.22 7.63 10.57
CA ASN A 74 2.10 6.74 11.32
C ASN A 74 1.47 5.38 11.65
N LEU A 75 2.33 4.38 11.78
CA LEU A 75 2.00 3.07 12.34
C LEU A 75 3.03 2.72 13.40
N ARG A 76 2.58 2.10 14.50
CA ARG A 76 3.48 1.57 15.53
C ARG A 76 3.02 0.24 16.08
N LEU A 77 3.95 -0.45 16.73
CA LEU A 77 3.69 -1.69 17.45
C LEU A 77 3.62 -1.41 18.96
N ASN A 78 2.94 -2.27 19.70
CA ASN A 78 2.86 -2.15 21.17
C ASN A 78 4.09 -2.65 21.93
N GLN A 79 5.12 -3.14 21.24
CA GLN A 79 6.34 -3.67 21.85
C GLN A 79 7.60 -3.08 21.20
N ALA A 80 8.64 -2.86 22.01
CA ALA A 80 9.94 -2.37 21.53
C ALA A 80 10.66 -3.42 20.67
N THR A 81 10.58 -4.70 21.08
CA THR A 81 10.95 -5.83 20.23
C THR A 81 9.80 -6.12 19.29
N GLN A 82 10.00 -5.91 18.00
CA GLN A 82 8.88 -5.80 17.06
C GLN A 82 8.18 -7.13 16.81
N ASN A 83 8.93 -8.23 16.78
CA ASN A 83 8.36 -9.56 16.57
C ASN A 83 7.60 -10.12 17.78
N THR A 84 7.62 -9.44 18.94
CA THR A 84 6.80 -9.82 20.11
C THR A 84 5.52 -9.00 20.23
N ALA A 85 5.26 -8.11 19.26
CA ALA A 85 4.07 -7.28 19.25
C ALA A 85 2.77 -8.11 19.19
N THR A 86 1.78 -7.66 19.95
CA THR A 86 0.43 -8.24 19.98
C THR A 86 -0.64 -7.26 19.48
N VAL A 87 -0.27 -5.99 19.28
CA VAL A 87 -1.15 -4.96 18.71
C VAL A 87 -0.35 -4.09 17.75
N ILE A 88 -0.91 -3.89 16.55
CA ILE A 88 -0.52 -2.87 15.59
C ILE A 88 -1.46 -1.67 15.78
N ARG A 89 -0.91 -0.47 15.94
CA ARG A 89 -1.65 0.78 15.99
C ARG A 89 -1.45 1.51 14.68
N ALA A 90 -2.49 1.60 13.87
CA ALA A 90 -2.47 2.24 12.56
C ALA A 90 -3.33 3.51 12.57
N ASP A 91 -2.75 4.64 12.19
CA ASP A 91 -3.49 5.89 11.99
C ASP A 91 -4.56 5.75 10.91
N LEU A 92 -5.61 6.56 11.00
CA LEU A 92 -6.67 6.58 9.99
C LEU A 92 -6.25 7.20 8.66
N ASN A 93 -5.14 7.92 8.60
CA ASN A 93 -4.52 8.39 7.37
C ASN A 93 -3.26 7.58 7.08
N GLY A 94 -3.02 7.29 5.80
CA GLY A 94 -1.72 6.81 5.34
C GLY A 94 -0.69 7.94 5.35
N SER A 95 0.59 7.59 5.14
CA SER A 95 1.65 8.59 4.97
C SER A 95 1.49 9.45 3.70
N ASP A 96 0.55 9.07 2.83
CA ASP A 96 0.08 9.85 1.68
C ASP A 96 -0.96 10.93 2.05
N GLY A 97 -1.36 11.03 3.33
CA GLY A 97 -2.35 11.97 3.82
C GLY A 97 -3.80 11.57 3.53
N ILE A 98 -4.04 10.44 2.86
CA ILE A 98 -5.37 9.97 2.47
C ILE A 98 -5.97 9.11 3.57
N SER A 99 -7.27 9.27 3.85
CA SER A 99 -7.97 8.43 4.81
C SER A 99 -8.05 6.96 4.35
N LYS A 100 -7.76 6.06 5.27
CA LYS A 100 -7.73 4.60 5.15
C LYS A 100 -8.75 3.92 6.07
N THR A 101 -9.59 4.70 6.75
CA THR A 101 -10.59 4.22 7.73
C THR A 101 -11.40 3.04 7.19
N VAL A 102 -12.03 3.23 6.02
CA VAL A 102 -12.85 2.18 5.39
C VAL A 102 -12.03 0.93 5.10
N LEU A 103 -10.77 1.06 4.67
CA LEU A 103 -9.91 -0.08 4.37
C LEU A 103 -9.49 -0.85 5.62
N LEU A 104 -9.15 -0.12 6.69
CA LEU A 104 -8.78 -0.73 7.97
C LEU A 104 -9.97 -1.43 8.63
N ASP A 105 -11.18 -0.89 8.46
CA ASP A 105 -12.42 -1.49 8.99
C ASP A 105 -12.75 -2.84 8.32
N LEU A 106 -12.19 -3.14 7.15
CA LEU A 106 -12.36 -4.45 6.51
C LEU A 106 -11.54 -5.58 7.18
N PHE A 107 -10.67 -5.25 8.16
CA PHE A 107 -9.70 -6.21 8.70
C PHE A 107 -10.32 -7.23 9.66
N ASP A 108 -11.54 -7.02 10.16
CA ASP A 108 -12.25 -7.97 11.02
C ASP A 108 -13.53 -8.56 10.37
N ASP A 109 -13.83 -8.20 9.12
CA ASP A 109 -15.00 -8.65 8.35
C ASP A 109 -15.05 -10.16 8.10
N ALA A 110 -13.92 -10.86 8.22
CA ALA A 110 -13.90 -12.32 8.12
C ALA A 110 -14.58 -12.93 9.35
N SER A 111 -15.50 -13.88 9.13
CA SER A 111 -16.30 -14.50 10.21
C SER A 111 -15.50 -15.46 11.10
N GLY A 112 -14.39 -15.99 10.60
CA GLY A 112 -13.51 -16.90 11.35
C GLY A 112 -12.74 -16.23 12.49
N PRO A 113 -12.10 -17.02 13.37
CA PRO A 113 -11.22 -16.50 14.43
C PRO A 113 -9.95 -15.85 13.88
N VAL A 114 -9.49 -16.32 12.72
CA VAL A 114 -8.41 -15.70 11.95
C VAL A 114 -9.03 -14.78 10.92
N LYS A 115 -8.72 -13.49 11.01
CA LYS A 115 -9.27 -12.47 10.10
C LYS A 115 -8.47 -12.33 8.81
N GLY A 116 -7.20 -12.69 8.88
CA GLY A 116 -6.27 -12.61 7.77
C GLY A 116 -4.85 -12.47 8.25
N TYR A 117 -3.99 -11.99 7.36
CA TYR A 117 -2.57 -11.80 7.62
C TYR A 117 -2.16 -10.37 7.28
N VAL A 118 -1.42 -9.75 8.20
CA VAL A 118 -0.71 -8.50 7.94
C VAL A 118 0.75 -8.80 7.66
N ARG A 119 1.28 -8.28 6.56
CA ARG A 119 2.71 -8.22 6.28
C ARG A 119 3.14 -6.76 6.30
N LEU A 120 4.09 -6.42 7.17
CA LEU A 120 4.77 -5.13 7.16
C LEU A 120 6.10 -5.29 6.42
N VAL A 121 6.40 -4.36 5.51
CA VAL A 121 7.65 -4.37 4.72
C VAL A 121 8.25 -2.97 4.70
N LYS A 122 9.58 -2.87 4.77
CA LYS A 122 10.27 -1.59 4.59
C LYS A 122 10.24 -1.18 3.12
N LEU A 123 9.81 0.05 2.85
CA LEU A 123 9.82 0.59 1.49
C LEU A 123 11.27 0.73 1.00
N GLY A 124 11.58 0.13 -0.15
CA GLY A 124 12.93 0.11 -0.72
C GLY A 124 13.87 -0.97 -0.16
N ASP A 125 13.43 -1.78 0.81
CA ASP A 125 14.19 -2.93 1.32
C ASP A 125 13.26 -4.07 1.76
N GLU A 126 12.89 -4.94 0.81
CA GLU A 126 11.99 -6.07 1.06
C GLU A 126 12.59 -7.16 1.95
N THR A 127 13.90 -7.13 2.21
CA THR A 127 14.56 -8.06 3.14
C THR A 127 14.16 -7.79 4.60
N LYS A 128 13.53 -6.63 4.86
CA LYS A 128 13.02 -6.22 6.18
C LYS A 128 11.51 -6.39 6.22
N TYR A 129 11.06 -7.40 6.94
CA TYR A 129 9.63 -7.70 7.09
C TYR A 129 9.23 -8.28 8.45
N LEU A 130 7.95 -8.10 8.77
CA LEU A 130 7.18 -8.79 9.82
C LEU A 130 5.89 -9.36 9.21
N ILE A 131 5.49 -10.55 9.63
CA ILE A 131 4.23 -11.19 9.26
C ILE A 131 3.48 -11.56 10.53
N PHE A 132 2.22 -11.14 10.58
CA PHE A 132 1.29 -11.31 11.67
C PHE A 132 0.01 -11.95 11.17
N GLU A 133 -0.59 -12.79 12.01
CA GLU A 133 -1.98 -13.19 11.89
C GLU A 133 -2.86 -12.17 12.62
N VAL A 134 -3.96 -11.74 12.02
CA VAL A 134 -4.94 -10.82 12.62
C VAL A 134 -6.06 -11.61 13.26
N THR A 135 -6.42 -11.29 14.50
CA THR A 135 -7.50 -11.98 15.23
C THR A 135 -8.67 -11.08 15.59
N ALA A 136 -8.43 -9.77 15.75
CA ALA A 136 -9.48 -8.80 16.09
C ALA A 136 -9.06 -7.37 15.71
N LEU A 137 -10.05 -6.49 15.62
CA LEU A 137 -9.88 -5.05 15.43
C LEU A 137 -10.62 -4.31 16.54
N ALA A 138 -10.03 -3.22 17.02
CA ALA A 138 -10.71 -2.24 17.87
C ALA A 138 -10.62 -0.86 17.23
N THR A 139 -11.66 -0.04 17.44
CA THR A 139 -11.86 1.25 16.76
C THR A 139 -11.82 2.47 17.70
N PRO A 140 -10.68 2.78 18.35
CA PRO A 140 -10.51 4.05 19.03
C PRO A 140 -10.73 5.26 18.11
N SER A 141 -10.98 6.43 18.70
CA SER A 141 -11.01 7.67 17.93
C SER A 141 -9.61 7.99 17.40
N GLY A 142 -9.50 8.26 16.10
CA GLY A 142 -8.24 8.68 15.44
C GLY A 142 -7.37 7.54 14.90
N TYR A 143 -7.59 6.28 15.29
CA TYR A 143 -6.74 5.16 14.86
C TYR A 143 -7.44 3.79 14.97
N ARG A 144 -6.73 2.72 14.60
CA ARG A 144 -7.15 1.33 14.79
C ARG A 144 -6.12 0.54 15.58
N ASN A 145 -6.63 -0.27 16.50
CA ASN A 145 -5.86 -1.30 17.20
C ASN A 145 -6.13 -2.65 16.55
N ILE A 146 -5.18 -3.14 15.77
CA ILE A 146 -5.25 -4.45 15.11
C ILE A 146 -4.57 -5.46 16.02
N THR A 147 -5.35 -6.37 16.60
CA THR A 147 -4.84 -7.44 17.46
C THR A 147 -4.20 -8.53 16.61
N VAL A 148 -2.96 -8.87 16.93
CA VAL A 148 -2.13 -9.74 16.11
C VAL A 148 -1.36 -10.81 16.89
N ALA A 149 -1.04 -11.90 16.20
CA ALA A 149 -0.08 -12.90 16.65
C ALA A 149 1.07 -13.01 15.62
N HIS A 150 2.32 -12.99 16.09
CA HIS A 150 3.48 -13.14 15.22
C HIS A 150 3.50 -14.52 14.52
N ARG A 151 3.93 -14.52 13.26
CA ARG A 151 4.06 -15.73 12.43
C ARG A 151 5.45 -15.87 11.82
N ALA A 152 6.02 -14.78 11.30
CA ALA A 152 7.36 -14.79 10.74
C ALA A 152 7.98 -13.40 10.74
N SER A 153 9.32 -13.32 10.73
CA SER A 153 10.05 -12.06 10.58
C SER A 153 11.44 -12.28 10.01
N SER A 154 11.98 -11.23 9.42
CA SER A 154 13.38 -11.16 8.97
C SER A 154 14.39 -11.01 10.13
N SER A 155 13.99 -10.36 11.22
CA SER A 155 14.76 -10.20 12.45
C SER A 155 13.83 -9.91 13.64
N ALA A 156 14.38 -9.68 14.84
CA ALA A 156 13.59 -9.31 16.02
C ALA A 156 12.97 -7.91 15.92
N SER A 157 13.70 -6.96 15.33
CA SER A 157 13.26 -5.57 15.11
C SER A 157 13.79 -5.07 13.75
N PRO A 158 13.10 -5.38 12.64
CA PRO A 158 13.57 -5.03 11.30
C PRO A 158 13.45 -3.55 10.93
N PHE A 159 12.61 -2.76 11.60
CA PHE A 159 12.35 -1.35 11.28
C PHE A 159 12.99 -0.39 12.27
N ALA A 160 13.45 0.76 11.80
CA ALA A 160 13.89 1.89 12.62
C ALA A 160 12.80 2.98 12.67
N ASN A 161 12.88 3.88 13.66
CA ASN A 161 11.96 5.02 13.73
C ASN A 161 12.08 5.86 12.45
N SER A 162 10.93 6.33 11.96
CA SER A 162 10.80 7.11 10.72
C SER A 162 11.08 6.33 9.43
N ASP A 163 11.21 4.99 9.49
CA ASP A 163 11.25 4.18 8.28
C ASP A 163 9.91 4.24 7.53
N ALA A 164 9.96 4.45 6.22
CA ALA A 164 8.80 4.25 5.37
C ALA A 164 8.51 2.74 5.25
N ILE A 165 7.27 2.36 5.53
CA ILE A 165 6.81 0.97 5.48
C ILE A 165 5.49 0.86 4.72
N VAL A 166 5.19 -0.34 4.24
CA VAL A 166 3.88 -0.67 3.67
C VAL A 166 3.26 -1.78 4.50
N LEU A 167 2.02 -1.54 4.94
CA LEU A 167 1.15 -2.56 5.50
C LEU A 167 0.40 -3.23 4.36
N TYR A 168 0.57 -4.54 4.22
CA TYR A 168 -0.25 -5.39 3.36
C TYR A 168 -1.18 -6.22 4.21
N PHE A 169 -2.47 -6.26 3.87
CA PHE A 169 -3.43 -7.16 4.47
C PHE A 169 -4.03 -8.08 3.42
N THR A 170 -4.00 -9.38 3.72
CA THR A 170 -4.71 -10.41 2.94
C THR A 170 -5.78 -11.02 3.83
N ARG A 171 -7.04 -10.98 3.37
CA ARG A 171 -8.18 -11.54 4.09
C ARG A 171 -8.00 -13.05 4.29
N GLY A 172 -8.35 -13.55 5.47
CA GLY A 172 -8.44 -14.98 5.74
C GLY A 172 -9.60 -15.57 4.95
N GLY A 173 -9.42 -16.77 4.38
CA GLY A 173 -10.46 -17.43 3.61
C GLY A 173 -11.74 -17.57 4.43
N ASP A 174 -12.87 -17.09 3.90
CA ASP A 174 -14.17 -17.40 4.45
C ASP A 174 -14.27 -18.93 4.47
N LEU A 175 -14.57 -19.50 5.64
CA LEU A 175 -14.74 -20.94 5.79
C LEU A 175 -15.82 -21.35 4.80
N SER A 176 -15.45 -21.93 3.66
CA SER A 176 -16.40 -22.61 2.79
C SER A 176 -16.90 -23.78 3.61
N THR A 177 -18.04 -23.60 4.26
CA THR A 177 -18.84 -24.70 4.78
C THR A 177 -19.27 -25.51 3.56
N SER A 178 -18.42 -26.46 3.18
CA SER A 178 -18.82 -27.60 2.36
C SER A 178 -19.95 -28.29 3.11
N ILE A 179 -21.19 -27.99 2.74
CA ILE A 179 -22.32 -28.85 3.09
C ILE A 179 -22.07 -30.21 2.41
N ALA A 180 -21.97 -31.26 3.23
CA ALA A 180 -21.80 -32.64 2.81
C ALA A 180 -23.06 -33.20 2.15
#